data_AF-A0A962ATN4-F1
#
_entry.id   AF-A0A962ATN4-F1
#
_cell.length_a   1.000
_cell.length_b   1.000
_cell.length_c   1.000
_cell.angle_alpha   90.00
_cell.angle_beta   90.00
_cell.angle_gamma   90.00
#
_symmetry.space_group_name_H-M   'P 1'
#
loop_
_entity.id
_entity.type
_entity.pdbx_description
1 polymer ?
#
loop_
_entity_poly.entity_id
_entity_poly.type
_entity_poly.pdbx_seq_one_letter_code
_entity_poly.pdbx_strand_id
1 'polypeptide(L)'
;MAAQKGKDLLVKIDDGTGVFVTIAGLRTRRLSLNADTVDATDAESVGRWRELLGGAGVRRASLAGNGVFKDQASDALVRQVFFDGEIRNWQIVIPDFGVIAGPFQISSLDWRGEHASEIT
;
A
#
# COMPACT_ATOMS: atom_id res chain seq x y z
N MET A 1 10.30 20.70 1.10
CA MET A 1 10.20 19.45 0.34
C MET A 1 11.48 18.67 0.58
N ALA A 2 11.46 17.61 1.38
CA ALA A 2 12.65 16.79 1.61
C ALA A 2 12.88 15.90 0.37
N ALA A 3 14.13 15.88 -0.12
CA ALA A 3 14.52 15.28 -1.39
C ALA A 3 14.17 13.79 -1.46
N GLN A 4 13.35 13.43 -2.45
CA GLN A 4 13.04 12.04 -2.80
C GLN A 4 14.09 11.57 -3.80
N LYS A 5 14.78 10.46 -3.49
CA LYS A 5 15.62 9.79 -4.50
C LYS A 5 14.65 9.17 -5.50
N GLY A 6 14.85 9.36 -6.81
CA GLY A 6 13.90 8.96 -7.86
C GLY A 6 13.52 7.47 -7.95
N LYS A 7 13.97 6.63 -7.01
CA LYS A 7 13.60 5.22 -6.85
C LYS A 7 12.68 4.94 -5.67
N ASP A 8 12.50 5.90 -4.76
CA ASP A 8 11.67 5.72 -3.58
C ASP A 8 10.22 6.11 -3.92
N LEU A 9 9.24 5.39 -3.39
CA LEU A 9 7.82 5.70 -3.53
C LEU A 9 7.41 6.77 -2.53
N LEU A 10 6.47 7.62 -2.92
CA LEU A 10 5.85 8.58 -2.00
C LEU A 10 4.53 8.04 -1.50
N VAL A 11 4.36 8.01 -0.18
CA VAL A 11 3.08 7.63 0.44
C VAL A 11 2.42 8.85 1.06
N LYS A 12 1.15 9.03 0.73
CA LYS A 12 0.28 10.05 1.28
C LYS A 12 -0.97 9.42 1.87
N ILE A 13 -1.48 10.02 2.93
CA ILE A 13 -2.72 9.64 3.59
C ILE A 13 -3.66 10.85 3.64
N ASP A 14 -4.96 10.59 3.54
CA ASP A 14 -6.01 11.57 3.86
C ASP A 14 -6.02 11.85 5.37
N ASP A 15 -5.87 13.11 5.75
CA ASP A 15 -5.91 13.56 7.16
C ASP A 15 -7.30 13.54 7.79
N GLY A 16 -8.31 13.06 7.06
CA GLY A 16 -9.71 13.02 7.46
C GLY A 16 -10.52 14.24 7.04
N THR A 17 -9.89 15.22 6.40
CA THR A 17 -10.56 16.38 5.80
C THR A 17 -10.65 16.28 4.28
N GLY A 18 -10.16 15.18 3.68
CA GLY A 18 -10.05 14.99 2.24
C GLY A 18 -8.75 15.54 1.65
N VAL A 19 -7.81 16.01 2.49
CA VAL A 19 -6.52 16.55 2.07
C VAL A 19 -5.44 15.48 2.22
N PHE A 20 -4.70 15.21 1.14
CA PHE A 20 -3.60 14.26 1.15
C PHE A 20 -2.30 14.87 1.67
N VAL A 21 -1.81 14.32 2.78
CA VAL A 21 -0.54 14.72 3.39
C VAL A 21 0.51 13.66 3.11
N THR A 22 1.69 14.09 2.64
CA THR A 22 2.85 13.20 2.48
C THR A 22 3.37 12.77 3.84
N ILE A 23 3.44 11.47 4.09
CA ILE A 23 3.83 10.91 5.39
C ILE A 23 5.17 10.19 5.37
N ALA A 24 5.54 9.56 4.25
CA ALA A 24 6.77 8.80 4.17
C ALA A 24 7.29 8.67 2.73
N GLY A 25 8.61 8.59 2.61
CA GLY A 25 9.28 8.01 1.45
C GLY A 25 9.55 6.53 1.73
N LEU A 26 8.97 5.64 0.95
CA LEU A 26 9.20 4.20 1.08
C LEU A 26 10.14 3.70 0.00
N ARG A 27 11.19 3.00 0.42
CA ARG A 27 11.85 2.05 -0.46
C ARG A 27 11.00 0.79 -0.49
N THR A 28 10.09 0.72 -1.46
CA THR A 28 9.21 -0.43 -1.62
C THR A 28 10.02 -1.67 -1.97
N ARG A 29 9.72 -2.76 -1.27
CA ARG A 29 10.28 -4.09 -1.57
C ARG A 29 9.32 -4.88 -2.45
N ARG A 30 8.00 -4.66 -2.31
CA ARG A 30 6.97 -5.40 -3.05
C ARG A 30 5.65 -4.62 -3.17
N LEU A 31 5.19 -4.41 -4.39
CA LEU A 31 3.79 -4.13 -4.71
C LEU A 31 3.16 -5.42 -5.24
N SER A 32 1.97 -5.80 -4.76
CA SER A 32 1.26 -6.97 -5.27
C SER A 32 -0.18 -6.59 -5.59
N LEU A 33 -0.57 -6.88 -6.83
CA LEU A 33 -1.92 -6.70 -7.36
C LEU A 33 -2.41 -8.09 -7.76
N ASN A 34 -3.40 -8.60 -7.03
CA ASN A 34 -3.97 -9.93 -7.25
C ASN A 34 -5.41 -9.77 -7.74
N ALA A 35 -5.81 -10.65 -8.65
CA ALA A 35 -7.19 -10.79 -9.06
C ALA A 35 -7.55 -12.27 -8.94
N ASP A 36 -8.43 -12.59 -8.00
CA ASP A 36 -8.92 -13.96 -7.85
C ASP A 36 -9.85 -14.25 -9.04
N THR A 37 -9.62 -15.34 -9.77
CA THR A 37 -10.46 -15.69 -10.92
C THR A 37 -11.59 -16.60 -10.48
N VAL A 38 -12.81 -16.34 -10.92
CA VAL A 38 -13.96 -17.23 -10.71
C VAL A 38 -14.06 -18.18 -11.90
N ASP A 39 -14.05 -19.48 -11.62
CA ASP A 39 -14.26 -20.54 -12.61
C ASP A 39 -15.76 -20.69 -12.89
N ALA A 40 -16.13 -20.74 -14.16
CA ALA A 40 -17.50 -20.94 -14.64
C ALA A 40 -17.55 -22.05 -15.70
N THR A 41 -16.68 -23.06 -15.57
CA THR A 41 -16.65 -24.22 -16.48
C THR A 41 -17.86 -25.11 -16.25
N ASP A 42 -18.54 -25.48 -17.33
CA ASP A 42 -19.72 -26.34 -17.30
C ASP A 42 -19.56 -27.55 -18.25
N ALA A 43 -20.52 -28.48 -18.21
CA ALA A 43 -20.48 -29.70 -19.02
C ALA A 43 -20.49 -29.41 -20.54
N GLU A 44 -21.03 -28.27 -20.94
CA GLU A 44 -21.13 -27.82 -22.33
C GLU A 44 -19.92 -26.99 -22.80
N SER A 45 -18.92 -26.76 -21.93
CA SER A 45 -17.73 -25.99 -22.27
C SER A 45 -17.00 -26.54 -23.49
N VAL A 46 -16.94 -25.72 -24.54
CA VAL A 46 -16.47 -26.13 -25.86
C VAL A 46 -14.99 -26.51 -25.79
N GLY A 47 -14.67 -27.72 -26.26
CA GLY A 47 -13.29 -28.21 -26.26
C GLY A 47 -12.71 -28.49 -24.88
N ARG A 48 -13.54 -28.53 -23.82
CA ARG A 48 -13.14 -28.84 -22.44
C ARG A 48 -12.11 -27.85 -21.87
N TRP A 49 -12.10 -26.62 -22.38
CA TRP A 49 -11.30 -25.54 -21.83
C TRP A 49 -11.93 -25.00 -20.55
N ARG A 50 -11.10 -24.51 -19.63
CA ARG A 50 -11.57 -23.81 -18.43
C ARG A 50 -12.13 -22.44 -18.82
N GLU A 51 -13.35 -22.16 -18.40
CA GLU A 51 -14.01 -20.87 -18.60
C GLU A 51 -13.93 -20.02 -17.33
N LEU A 52 -13.60 -18.73 -17.47
CA LEU A 52 -13.48 -17.81 -16.34
C LEU A 52 -14.51 -16.70 -16.45
N LEU A 53 -15.21 -16.43 -15.36
CA LEU A 53 -16.16 -15.34 -15.28
C LEU A 53 -15.42 -14.02 -15.01
N GLY A 54 -15.29 -13.21 -16.08
CA GLY A 54 -14.66 -11.90 -16.00
C GLY A 54 -15.38 -10.97 -15.02
N GLY A 55 -14.62 -10.32 -14.13
CA GLY A 55 -15.15 -9.31 -13.20
C GLY A 55 -15.85 -9.84 -11.95
N ALA A 56 -16.12 -11.15 -11.86
CA ALA A 56 -16.64 -11.77 -10.63
C ALA A 56 -15.55 -11.97 -9.55
N GLY A 57 -14.29 -11.83 -9.95
CA GLY A 57 -13.12 -11.95 -9.12
C GLY A 57 -12.85 -10.79 -8.17
N VAL A 58 -12.52 -11.08 -6.91
CA VAL A 58 -12.06 -10.04 -5.98
C VAL A 58 -10.66 -9.58 -6.38
N ARG A 59 -10.49 -8.27 -6.51
CA ARG A 59 -9.19 -7.65 -6.77
C ARG A 59 -8.62 -7.16 -5.45
N ARG A 60 -7.36 -7.52 -5.15
CA ARG A 60 -6.64 -7.09 -3.95
C ARG A 60 -5.35 -6.39 -4.33
N ALA A 61 -5.06 -5.27 -3.68
CA ALA A 61 -3.77 -4.62 -3.74
C ALA A 61 -3.11 -4.65 -2.35
N SER A 62 -1.82 -4.91 -2.29
CA SER A 62 -1.02 -4.82 -1.06
C SER A 62 0.35 -4.21 -1.36
N LEU A 63 0.79 -3.29 -0.51
CA LEU A 63 2.10 -2.65 -0.57
C LEU A 63 2.91 -3.02 0.68
N ALA A 64 4.16 -3.44 0.47
CA ALA A 64 5.10 -3.67 1.55
C ALA A 64 6.44 -2.99 1.23
N GLY A 65 6.95 -2.23 2.19
CA GLY A 65 8.18 -1.46 2.04
C GLY A 65 8.75 -1.03 3.38
N ASN A 66 9.98 -0.56 3.35
CA ASN A 66 10.64 0.07 4.47
C ASN A 66 11.00 1.50 4.08
N GLY A 67 10.95 2.43 5.01
CA GLY A 67 11.20 3.83 4.71
C GLY A 67 11.34 4.65 5.97
N VAL A 68 11.38 5.97 5.76
CA VAL A 68 11.51 6.95 6.84
C VAL A 68 10.30 7.88 6.77
N PHE A 69 9.71 8.16 7.93
CA PHE A 69 8.66 9.14 8.06
C PHE A 69 9.18 10.55 7.77
N LYS A 70 8.32 11.39 7.19
CA LYS A 70 8.66 12.77 6.87
C LYS A 70 8.97 13.60 8.13
N ASP A 71 8.16 13.41 9.17
CA ASP A 71 8.26 14.13 10.45
C ASP A 71 7.52 13.34 11.55
N GLN A 72 7.64 13.81 12.80
CA GLN A 72 7.01 13.19 13.97
C GLN A 72 5.48 13.22 13.92
N ALA A 73 4.88 14.23 13.28
CA ALA A 73 3.42 14.30 13.12
C ALA A 73 2.92 13.19 12.17
N SER A 74 3.66 12.92 11.10
CA SER A 74 3.37 11.83 10.15
C SER A 74 3.46 10.46 10.83
N ASP A 75 4.48 10.25 11.68
CA ASP A 75 4.61 9.03 12.48
C ASP A 75 3.43 8.86 13.45
N ALA A 76 3.09 9.92 14.20
CA ALA A 76 1.95 9.90 15.12
C ALA A 76 0.62 9.57 14.42
N LEU A 77 0.38 10.18 13.25
CA LEU A 77 -0.81 9.94 12.44
C LEU A 77 -0.92 8.48 11.97
N VAL A 78 0.15 7.95 11.37
CA VAL A 78 0.17 6.57 10.87
C VAL A 78 -0.02 5.56 12.00
N ARG A 79 0.62 5.82 13.16
CA ARG A 79 0.45 5.01 14.36
C ARG A 79 -0.98 5.05 14.90
N GLN A 80 -1.60 6.22 14.94
CA GLN A 80 -3.00 6.36 15.36
C GLN A 80 -3.93 5.57 14.43
N VAL A 81 -3.81 5.78 13.11
CA VAL A 81 -4.63 5.06 12.11
C VAL A 81 -4.47 3.53 12.23
N PHE A 82 -3.26 3.05 12.51
CA PHE A 82 -3.01 1.62 12.76
C PHE A 82 -3.72 1.11 14.02
N PHE A 83 -3.60 1.81 15.15
CA PHE A 83 -4.21 1.38 16.41
C PHE A 83 -5.74 1.49 16.41
N ASP A 84 -6.28 2.50 15.74
CA ASP A 84 -7.73 2.67 15.55
C ASP A 84 -8.29 1.66 14.52
N GLY A 85 -7.41 0.91 13.83
CA GLY A 85 -7.79 -0.07 12.82
C GLY A 85 -8.47 0.55 11.59
N GLU A 86 -8.24 1.84 11.35
CA GLU A 86 -9.05 2.63 10.45
C GLU A 86 -8.69 2.41 8.97
N ILE A 87 -9.72 2.43 8.12
CA ILE A 87 -9.57 2.42 6.67
C ILE A 87 -9.63 3.87 6.18
N ARG A 88 -8.49 4.38 5.71
CA ARG A 88 -8.36 5.74 5.16
C ARG A 88 -8.12 5.70 3.66
N ASN A 89 -8.31 6.83 2.98
CA ASN A 89 -7.87 6.98 1.61
C ASN A 89 -6.35 7.24 1.57
N TRP A 90 -5.65 6.52 0.71
CA TRP A 90 -4.22 6.64 0.50
C TRP A 90 -3.91 6.99 -0.95
N GLN A 91 -2.79 7.68 -1.15
CA GLN A 91 -2.17 7.85 -2.45
C GLN A 91 -0.73 7.36 -2.41
N ILE A 92 -0.42 6.40 -3.26
CA ILE A 92 0.90 5.80 -3.41
C ILE A 92 1.43 6.24 -4.78
N VAL A 93 2.41 7.14 -4.78
CA VAL A 93 3.07 7.64 -6.00
C VAL A 93 4.27 6.77 -6.29
N ILE A 94 4.23 6.10 -7.44
CA ILE A 94 5.25 5.17 -7.91
C ILE A 94 5.96 5.79 -9.11
N PRO A 95 7.28 6.05 -9.03
CA PRO A 95 8.04 6.53 -10.18
C PRO A 95 7.82 5.64 -11.41
N ASP A 96 7.60 6.26 -12.57
CA ASP A 96 7.39 5.62 -13.88
C ASP A 96 6.17 4.69 -14.02
N PHE A 97 5.44 4.39 -12.93
CA PHE A 97 4.24 3.55 -12.95
C PHE A 97 2.94 4.35 -12.76
N GLY A 98 2.97 5.44 -11.99
CA GLY A 98 1.81 6.30 -11.75
C GLY A 98 1.36 6.33 -10.29
N VAL A 99 0.08 6.66 -10.07
CA VAL A 99 -0.50 6.82 -8.73
C VAL A 99 -1.55 5.75 -8.49
N ILE A 100 -1.40 5.01 -7.39
CA ILE A 100 -2.44 4.13 -6.86
C ILE A 100 -3.17 4.90 -5.75
N ALA A 101 -4.48 5.07 -5.90
CA ALA A 101 -5.32 5.78 -4.95
C ALA A 101 -6.51 4.92 -4.52
N GLY A 102 -6.88 4.99 -3.25
CA GLY A 102 -8.06 4.31 -2.73
C GLY A 102 -8.00 4.02 -1.24
N PRO A 103 -9.04 3.37 -0.70
CA PRO A 103 -9.08 2.97 0.70
C PRO A 103 -8.08 1.84 0.96
N PHE A 104 -7.19 2.03 1.93
CA PHE A 104 -6.29 1.00 2.43
C PHE A 104 -6.30 0.98 3.95
N GLN A 105 -6.09 -0.20 4.50
CA GLN A 105 -5.84 -0.42 5.93
C GLN A 105 -4.37 -0.77 6.12
N ILE A 106 -3.77 -0.31 7.21
CA ILE A 106 -2.44 -0.74 7.61
C ILE A 106 -2.56 -2.09 8.31
N SER A 107 -2.05 -3.16 7.68
CA SER A 107 -2.11 -4.51 8.26
C SER A 107 -0.96 -4.83 9.22
N SER A 108 0.18 -4.14 9.07
CA SER A 108 1.38 -4.37 9.87
C SER A 108 2.23 -3.10 9.90
N LEU A 109 2.72 -2.75 11.08
CA LEU A 109 3.59 -1.59 11.29
C LEU A 109 4.73 -2.01 12.22
N ASP A 110 5.96 -1.98 11.70
CA ASP A 110 7.17 -2.39 12.42
C ASP A 110 8.15 -1.23 12.53
N TRP A 111 8.66 -0.96 13.74
CA TRP A 111 9.78 -0.05 13.94
C TRP A 111 11.07 -0.85 14.03
N ARG A 112 12.04 -0.51 13.17
CA ARG A 112 13.40 -1.02 13.28
C ARG A 112 14.28 0.07 13.87
N GLY A 113 14.66 -0.09 15.13
CA GLY A 113 15.76 0.69 15.70
C GLY A 113 17.06 0.19 15.09
N GLU A 114 17.82 1.07 14.44
CA GLU A 114 19.23 0.80 14.24
C GLU A 114 19.88 0.95 15.62
N HIS A 115 20.22 -0.17 16.27
CA HIS A 115 21.17 -0.16 17.37
C HIS A 115 22.55 0.20 16.80
N ALA A 116 22.71 1.47 16.40
CA ALA A 116 24.03 2.05 16.19
C ALA A 116 24.57 2.37 17.60
N SER A 117 25.18 1.36 18.19
CA SER A 117 26.13 1.35 19.30
C SER A 117 25.96 2.39 20.42
N GLU A 118 25.64 1.86 21.61
CA GLU A 118 25.96 2.37 22.95
C GLU A 118 26.77 3.68 23.11
N ILE A 119 26.23 4.48 24.04
CA ILE A 119 26.89 5.22 25.14
C ILE A 119 27.51 6.60 24.81
N THR A 120 26.91 7.62 25.43
CA THR A 120 27.61 8.46 26.41
C THR A 120 26.69 8.67 27.62
#